data_AF-A0A3D1E5P6-F1
#
_entry.id   AF-A0A3D1E5P6-F1
#
_cell.length_a   1.000
_cell.length_b   1.000
_cell.length_c   1.000
_cell.angle_alpha   90.00
_cell.angle_beta   90.00
_cell.angle_gamma   90.00
#
_symmetry.space_group_name_H-M   'P 1'
#
loop_
_entity.id
_entity.type
_entity.pdbx_description
1 polymer ?
#
loop_
_entity_poly.entity_id
_entity_poly.type
_entity_poly.pdbx_seq_one_letter_code
_entity_poly.pdbx_strand_id
1 'polypeptide(L)'
;MSKISAQTYYSKVSLPLLGFIFLVFFGPMIQVWIKQGVDQSFVFVVLGLVVFYGLILHMLYNTKYVIQGNQLKVFSGFIRFKPIDIQSIKKIEKTSNIISAPAASLDRIEVTYG
;
A
#
# COMPACT_ATOMS: atom_id res chain seq x y z
N MET A 1 33.31 -12.05 11.61
CA MET A 1 32.16 -11.96 10.68
C MET A 1 30.97 -11.40 11.45
N SER A 2 30.70 -10.09 11.37
CA SER A 2 29.57 -9.50 12.09
C SER A 2 28.26 -9.98 11.44
N LYS A 3 27.36 -10.53 12.26
CA LYS A 3 25.97 -10.78 11.84
C LYS A 3 25.35 -9.41 11.64
N ILE A 4 25.28 -8.95 10.40
CA ILE A 4 24.48 -7.77 10.06
C ILE A 4 23.03 -8.15 10.31
N SER A 5 22.48 -7.73 11.44
CA SER A 5 21.07 -7.94 11.78
C SER A 5 20.21 -7.16 10.78
N ALA A 6 19.34 -7.85 10.05
CA ALA A 6 18.41 -7.20 9.15
C ALA A 6 17.33 -6.46 9.96
N GLN A 7 17.17 -5.17 9.75
CA GLN A 7 16.13 -4.37 10.42
C GLN A 7 14.94 -4.19 9.48
N THR A 8 13.74 -4.52 9.95
CA THR A 8 12.50 -4.45 9.16
C THR A 8 11.60 -3.34 9.70
N TYR A 9 11.14 -2.47 8.81
CA TYR A 9 10.20 -1.40 9.09
C TYR A 9 8.92 -1.62 8.29
N TYR A 10 7.77 -1.57 8.96
CA TYR A 10 6.47 -1.71 8.31
C TYR A 10 5.95 -0.33 7.88
N SER A 11 5.31 -0.27 6.72
CA SER A 11 4.61 0.94 6.28
C SER A 11 3.41 1.19 7.19
N LYS A 12 3.23 2.44 7.62
CA LYS A 12 1.97 2.86 8.25
C LYS A 12 0.89 2.89 7.17
N VAL A 13 -0.28 2.35 7.48
CA VAL A 13 -1.45 2.47 6.62
C VAL A 13 -2.32 3.60 7.15
N SER A 14 -2.57 4.61 6.34
CA SER A 14 -3.40 5.75 6.77
C SER A 14 -4.89 5.38 6.72
N LEU A 15 -5.55 5.43 7.88
CA LEU A 15 -6.98 5.12 8.00
C LEU A 15 -7.87 6.02 7.12
N PRO A 16 -7.59 7.33 6.95
CA PRO A 16 -8.36 8.18 6.05
C PRO A 16 -8.29 7.72 4.58
N LEU A 17 -7.12 7.26 4.12
CA LEU A 17 -6.95 6.74 2.76
C LEU A 17 -7.77 5.46 2.55
N LEU A 18 -7.78 4.57 3.55
CA LEU A 18 -8.60 3.36 3.54
C LEU A 18 -10.09 3.66 3.44
N GLY A 19 -10.57 4.63 4.23
CA GLY A 19 -11.96 5.09 4.20
C GLY A 19 -12.35 5.73 2.87
N PHE A 20 -11.45 6.54 2.28
CA PHE A 20 -11.67 7.12 0.96
C PHE A 20 -11.80 6.06 -0.13
N ILE A 21 -10.87 5.08 -0.17
CA ILE A 21 -10.93 3.97 -1.11
C ILE A 21 -12.24 3.18 -0.92
N PHE A 22 -12.60 2.87 0.33
CA PHE A 22 -13.86 2.18 0.64
C PHE A 22 -15.06 2.96 0.09
N LEU A 23 -15.13 4.27 0.32
CA LEU A 23 -16.24 5.09 -0.15
C LEU A 23 -16.35 5.14 -1.68
N VAL A 24 -15.21 5.19 -2.39
CA VAL A 24 -15.20 5.17 -3.86
C VAL A 24 -15.75 3.85 -4.41
N PHE A 25 -15.38 2.71 -3.81
CA PHE A 25 -15.85 1.40 -4.28
C PHE A 25 -17.27 1.05 -3.83
N PHE A 26 -17.63 1.35 -2.59
CA PHE A 26 -18.92 0.95 -2.00
C PHE A 26 -20.00 2.04 -2.06
N GLY A 27 -19.64 3.31 -2.21
CA GLY A 27 -20.58 4.43 -2.30
C GLY A 27 -21.61 4.27 -3.42
N PRO A 28 -21.21 3.94 -4.66
CA PRO A 28 -22.16 3.69 -5.75
C PRO A 28 -23.12 2.53 -5.49
N MET A 29 -22.73 1.53 -4.69
CA MET A 29 -23.57 0.38 -4.38
C MET A 29 -24.80 0.78 -3.55
N ILE A 30 -24.69 1.82 -2.72
CA ILE A 30 -25.81 2.35 -1.94
C ILE A 30 -26.91 2.88 -2.88
N GLN A 31 -26.53 3.57 -3.96
CA GLN A 31 -27.48 4.08 -4.95
C GLN A 31 -28.19 2.95 -5.71
N VAL A 32 -27.45 1.89 -6.07
CA VAL A 32 -28.01 0.71 -6.74
C VAL A 32 -29.00 0.01 -5.82
N TRP A 33 -28.63 -0.19 -4.55
CA TRP A 33 -29.49 -0.80 -3.55
C TRP A 33 -30.82 -0.06 -3.37
N ILE A 34 -30.79 1.27 -3.26
CA ILE A 34 -32.01 2.08 -3.09
C ILE A 34 -32.92 2.01 -4.32
N LYS A 35 -32.34 2.00 -5.54
CA LYS A 35 -33.12 2.06 -6.80
C LYS A 35 -33.63 0.71 -7.27
N GLN A 36 -32.84 -0.35 -7.10
CA GLN A 36 -33.07 -1.66 -7.71
C GLN A 36 -33.29 -2.77 -6.65
N GLY A 37 -33.06 -2.48 -5.37
CA GLY A 37 -33.15 -3.47 -4.29
C GLY A 37 -31.91 -4.37 -4.22
N VAL A 38 -32.06 -5.51 -3.53
CA VAL A 38 -31.02 -6.54 -3.42
C VAL A 38 -31.46 -7.72 -4.30
N ASP A 39 -30.85 -7.86 -5.46
CA ASP A 39 -30.99 -9.03 -6.32
C ASP A 39 -29.73 -9.92 -6.25
N GLN A 40 -29.77 -11.08 -6.91
CA GLN A 40 -28.66 -12.01 -6.94
C GLN A 40 -27.40 -11.39 -7.58
N SER A 41 -27.58 -10.54 -8.60
CA SER A 41 -26.47 -9.84 -9.28
C SER A 41 -25.77 -8.87 -8.34
N PHE A 42 -26.53 -8.07 -7.60
CA PHE A 42 -26.01 -7.15 -6.59
C PHE A 42 -25.17 -7.87 -5.55
N VAL A 43 -25.66 -9.01 -5.02
CA VAL A 43 -24.92 -9.81 -4.04
C VAL A 43 -23.58 -10.28 -4.62
N PHE A 44 -23.55 -10.79 -5.86
CA PHE A 44 -22.29 -11.21 -6.49
C PHE A 44 -21.31 -10.06 -6.69
N VAL A 45 -21.79 -8.90 -7.14
CA VAL A 45 -20.94 -7.71 -7.36
C VAL A 45 -20.34 -7.23 -6.04
N VAL A 46 -21.16 -7.11 -4.99
CA VAL A 46 -20.68 -6.70 -3.65
C VAL A 46 -19.66 -7.70 -3.11
N LEU A 47 -19.90 -9.00 -3.26
CA LEU A 47 -18.99 -10.04 -2.79
C LEU A 47 -17.64 -9.98 -3.53
N GLY A 48 -17.66 -9.77 -4.85
CA GLY A 48 -16.45 -9.52 -5.65
C GLY A 48 -15.69 -8.28 -5.20
N LEU A 49 -16.39 -7.17 -4.91
CA LEU A 49 -15.79 -5.94 -4.41
C LEU A 49 -15.16 -6.12 -3.02
N VAL A 50 -15.80 -6.87 -2.13
CA VAL A 50 -15.24 -7.19 -0.79
C VAL A 50 -13.93 -7.98 -0.93
N VAL A 51 -13.90 -9.01 -1.78
CA VAL A 51 -12.69 -9.79 -2.03
C VAL A 51 -11.59 -8.91 -2.61
N PHE A 52 -11.92 -8.07 -3.59
CA PHE A 52 -10.96 -7.17 -4.23
C PHE A 52 -10.42 -6.12 -3.24
N TYR A 53 -11.28 -5.52 -2.42
CA TYR A 53 -10.87 -4.60 -1.37
C TYR A 53 -9.98 -5.30 -0.34
N GLY A 54 -10.31 -6.52 0.07
CA GLY A 54 -9.47 -7.35 0.95
C GLY A 54 -8.08 -7.61 0.36
N LEU A 55 -7.97 -7.84 -0.96
CA LEU A 55 -6.69 -7.99 -1.64
C LEU A 55 -5.87 -6.69 -1.59
N ILE A 56 -6.51 -5.54 -1.84
CA ILE A 56 -5.87 -4.23 -1.73
C ILE A 56 -5.35 -4.02 -0.30
N LEU A 57 -6.18 -4.26 0.72
CA LEU A 57 -5.77 -4.17 2.13
C LEU A 57 -4.55 -5.04 2.41
N HIS A 58 -4.59 -6.31 1.99
CA HIS A 58 -3.49 -7.24 2.17
C HIS A 58 -2.19 -6.74 1.51
N MET A 59 -2.27 -6.14 0.32
CA MET A 59 -1.10 -5.54 -0.32
C MET A 59 -0.56 -4.33 0.46
N LEU A 60 -1.45 -3.45 0.93
CA LEU A 60 -1.08 -2.24 1.67
C LEU A 60 -0.44 -2.57 3.03
N TYR A 61 -1.01 -3.48 3.81
CA TYR A 61 -0.50 -3.88 5.12
C TYR A 61 0.82 -4.67 5.05
N ASN A 62 1.06 -5.43 3.97
CA ASN A 62 2.31 -6.18 3.79
C ASN A 62 3.46 -5.34 3.20
N THR A 63 3.30 -4.02 3.09
CA THR A 63 4.38 -3.15 2.63
C THR A 63 5.42 -3.00 3.74
N LYS A 64 6.64 -3.47 3.47
CA LYS A 64 7.76 -3.48 4.42
C LYS A 64 9.07 -3.08 3.75
N TYR A 65 9.93 -2.47 4.55
CA TYR A 65 11.26 -2.01 4.19
C TYR A 65 12.26 -2.81 5.01
N VAL A 66 13.18 -3.49 4.34
CA VAL A 66 14.20 -4.31 4.99
C VAL A 66 15.56 -3.70 4.69
N ILE A 67 16.26 -3.29 5.75
CA ILE A 67 17.65 -2.83 5.68
C ILE A 67 18.54 -4.03 5.97
N GLN A 68 19.37 -4.39 4.99
CA GLN A 68 20.34 -5.48 5.12
C GLN A 68 21.71 -5.01 4.64
N GLY A 69 22.59 -4.68 5.58
CA GLY A 69 23.92 -4.14 5.28
C GLY A 69 23.80 -2.76 4.65
N ASN A 70 24.32 -2.64 3.43
CA ASN A 70 24.28 -1.40 2.65
C ASN A 70 23.11 -1.35 1.65
N GLN A 71 22.16 -2.28 1.74
CA GLN A 71 21.01 -2.36 0.82
C GLN A 71 19.69 -2.09 1.53
N LEU A 72 18.88 -1.24 0.91
CA LEU A 72 17.47 -1.03 1.23
C LEU A 72 16.61 -1.85 0.28
N LYS A 73 15.88 -2.84 0.81
CA LYS A 73 14.94 -3.67 0.04
C LYS A 73 13.52 -3.24 0.35
N VAL A 74 12.77 -2.86 -0.69
CA VAL A 74 11.36 -2.45 -0.57
C VAL A 74 10.47 -3.58 -1.04
N PHE A 75 9.49 -3.95 -0.21
CA PHE A 75 8.47 -4.95 -0.50
C PHE A 75 7.11 -4.28 -0.39
N SER A 76 6.23 -4.49 -1.37
CA SER A 76 4.82 -4.07 -1.31
C SER A 76 3.93 -5.25 -1.66
N GLY A 77 3.34 -5.87 -0.64
CA GLY A 77 2.63 -7.13 -0.80
C GLY A 77 3.51 -8.21 -1.46
N PHE A 78 3.10 -8.66 -2.65
CA PHE A 78 3.82 -9.65 -3.45
C PHE A 78 4.93 -9.05 -4.32
N ILE A 79 4.96 -7.73 -4.50
CA ILE A 79 5.90 -7.05 -5.39
C ILE A 79 7.20 -6.78 -4.63
N ARG A 80 8.31 -7.25 -5.20
CA ARG A 80 9.67 -6.98 -4.72
C ARG A 80 10.31 -5.93 -5.62
N PHE A 81 10.68 -4.80 -5.06
CA PHE A 81 11.39 -3.76 -5.81
C PHE A 81 12.88 -4.05 -5.88
N LYS A 82 13.56 -3.44 -6.85
CA LYS A 82 15.03 -3.53 -6.97
C LYS A 82 15.67 -3.01 -5.66
N PRO A 83 16.66 -3.71 -5.10
CA PRO A 83 17.40 -3.23 -3.95
C PRO A 83 18.07 -1.89 -4.27
N ILE A 84 17.94 -0.92 -3.37
CA ILE A 84 18.57 0.40 -3.48
C ILE A 84 19.84 0.36 -2.63
N ASP A 85 20.97 0.79 -3.19
CA ASP A 85 22.20 0.96 -2.42
C ASP A 85 22.08 2.21 -1.54
N ILE A 86 22.25 2.07 -0.23
CA ILE A 86 22.14 3.16 0.73
C ILE A 86 23.19 4.25 0.45
N GLN A 87 24.38 3.87 -0.04
CA GLN A 87 25.42 4.84 -0.39
C GLN A 87 25.10 5.65 -1.65
N SER A 88 24.19 5.15 -2.50
CA SER A 88 23.72 5.90 -3.68
C SER A 88 22.61 6.90 -3.35
N ILE A 89 22.11 6.91 -2.11
CA ILE A 89 21.05 7.81 -1.68
C ILE A 89 21.63 9.23 -1.52
N LYS A 90 21.19 10.13 -2.39
CA LYS A 90 21.57 11.54 -2.38
C LYS A 90 20.68 12.37 -1.46
N LYS A 91 19.41 11.97 -1.27
CA LYS A 91 18.43 12.75 -0.52
C LYS A 91 17.32 11.86 0.05
N ILE A 92 16.89 12.17 1.27
CA ILE A 92 15.73 11.56 1.93
C ILE A 92 14.82 12.70 2.39
N GLU A 93 13.63 12.83 1.82
CA GLU A 93 12.68 13.90 2.16
C GLU A 93 11.29 13.34 2.46
N LYS A 94 10.56 14.02 3.35
CA LYS A 94 9.13 13.71 3.53
C LYS A 94 8.37 14.26 2.33
N THR A 95 7.59 13.40 1.68
CA THR A 95 6.74 13.77 0.56
C THR A 95 5.30 13.35 0.85
N SER A 96 4.34 14.16 0.43
CA SER A 96 2.92 13.77 0.37
C SER A 96 2.53 13.27 -1.03
N ASN A 97 3.51 13.17 -1.95
CA ASN A 97 3.27 12.83 -3.33
C ASN A 97 2.96 11.33 -3.48
N ILE A 98 1.83 11.01 -4.11
CA ILE A 98 1.26 9.65 -4.17
C ILE A 98 2.03 8.76 -5.18
N ILE A 99 2.73 9.38 -6.13
CA ILE A 99 3.30 8.75 -7.32
C ILE A 99 4.69 8.13 -7.07
N SER A 100 5.43 8.55 -6.05
CA SER A 100 6.87 8.28 -5.94
C SER A 100 7.27 6.96 -5.27
N ALA A 101 6.35 6.19 -4.68
CA ALA A 101 6.61 4.85 -4.11
C ALA A 101 5.29 4.13 -3.76
N PRO A 102 5.26 2.81 -3.49
CA PRO A 102 4.04 2.06 -3.18
C PRO A 102 3.81 2.00 -1.67
N ALA A 103 3.76 3.15 -0.99
CA ALA A 103 3.54 3.22 0.45
C ALA A 103 2.09 3.61 0.76
N ALA A 104 1.33 2.83 1.51
CA ALA A 104 -0.06 3.16 1.87
C ALA A 104 -0.23 4.27 2.93
N SER A 105 0.73 5.20 3.00
CA SER A 105 0.83 6.27 3.99
C SER A 105 0.72 7.64 3.31
N LEU A 106 0.16 8.62 4.00
CA LEU A 106 0.20 10.04 3.60
C LEU A 106 1.50 10.73 4.07
N ASP A 107 2.15 10.18 5.10
CA ASP A 107 3.52 10.54 5.49
C ASP A 107 4.49 9.64 4.71
N ARG A 108 4.80 9.99 3.46
CA ARG A 108 5.76 9.23 2.65
C ARG A 108 7.15 9.82 2.78
N ILE A 109 8.14 8.99 2.52
CA ILE A 109 9.54 9.40 2.42
C ILE A 109 9.98 9.12 0.99
N GLU A 110 10.43 10.16 0.30
CA GLU A 110 11.03 10.09 -1.02
C GLU A 110 12.54 9.92 -0.87
N VAL A 111 13.08 8.95 -1.60
CA VAL A 111 14.51 8.64 -1.60
C VAL A 111 15.03 8.88 -3.01
N THR A 112 15.86 9.90 -3.18
CA THR A 112 16.55 10.17 -4.46
C THR A 112 17.88 9.43 -4.47
N TYR A 113 18.11 8.60 -5.49
CA TYR A 113 19.31 7.77 -5.63
C TYR A 113 19.83 7.78 -7.08
N GLY A 114 21.15 7.63 -7.25
CA GLY A 114 21.82 7.55 -8.55
C GLY A 114 23.23 8.14 -8.55
#